data_AF-A0A1A0PAA2-F1
#
_entry.id   AF-A0A1A0PAA2-F1
#
_cell.length_a   1.000
_cell.length_b   1.000
_cell.length_c   1.000
_cell.angle_alpha   90.00
_cell.angle_beta   90.00
_cell.angle_gamma   90.00
#
_symmetry.space_group_name_H-M   'P 1'
#
loop_
_entity.id
_entity.type
_entity.pdbx_description
1 polymer ?
#
loop_
_entity_poly.entity_id
_entity_poly.type
_entity_poly.pdbx_seq_one_letter_code
_entity_poly.pdbx_strand_id
1 'polypeptide(L)'
;MSDEDIETSALQETEFVRAVVAKEWESITESELFDALNVGVNTLISAESLDKIRTEFASSLSPIYDKDNNMIGRVGLHLGWDHIDDIWFSVDTFSMYCGGLKADTDSRYSGIMKGSPTRARRDQTKVDLSLDDMVRWFETQRPLLESRDLKDEIRLQIQDTGVMLGVRSEGLPIAWGPNGYMTPDGLREYIADRSTLYILEEFPSKLEIGDEVHTGFQSRNDKFCLIADGMINVGYTYFAGSEFSTFPVRPDEFEDKWRSYSKDEVGFDPIYWWRRRYPILTGEVMRIVSEVWEIELSNLISNVKHCDYVARDGIDSRIDVPCVGGGSGKTDAYLITRSS
;
A
#
# COMPACT_ATOMS: atom_id res chain seq x y z
N MET A 1 -16.27 0.37 -34.20
CA MET A 1 -16.00 -0.69 -33.22
C MET A 1 -16.79 -0.32 -31.99
N SER A 2 -17.82 -1.12 -31.75
CA SER A 2 -19.00 -0.86 -30.93
C SER A 2 -18.76 -1.22 -29.45
N ASP A 3 -19.62 -0.66 -28.61
CA ASP A 3 -19.76 -0.86 -27.16
C ASP A 3 -19.36 -2.26 -26.68
N GLU A 4 -18.37 -2.33 -25.78
CA GLU A 4 -17.84 -3.58 -25.21
C GLU A 4 -18.41 -3.81 -23.79
N ASP A 5 -19.17 -4.90 -23.62
CA ASP A 5 -19.83 -5.36 -22.38
C ASP A 5 -18.85 -5.82 -21.31
N ILE A 6 -19.13 -5.63 -20.00
CA ILE A 6 -18.25 -6.06 -18.90
C ILE A 6 -18.59 -7.48 -18.39
N GLU A 7 -17.77 -8.46 -18.78
CA GLU A 7 -17.84 -9.87 -18.39
C GLU A 7 -16.78 -10.21 -17.34
N THR A 8 -17.16 -10.90 -16.26
CA THR A 8 -16.27 -11.23 -15.14
C THR A 8 -16.26 -12.73 -14.88
N SER A 9 -15.24 -13.19 -14.18
CA SER A 9 -15.15 -14.58 -13.73
C SER A 9 -14.71 -14.58 -12.28
N ALA A 10 -15.49 -15.21 -11.41
CA ALA A 10 -15.03 -15.56 -10.08
C ALA A 10 -14.01 -16.72 -10.16
N LEU A 11 -13.07 -16.75 -9.21
CA LEU A 11 -12.14 -17.88 -9.07
C LEU A 11 -12.94 -19.17 -8.83
N GLN A 12 -12.75 -20.16 -9.71
CA GLN A 12 -13.35 -21.52 -9.73
C GLN A 12 -14.60 -21.75 -10.59
N GLU A 13 -15.14 -20.73 -11.27
CA GLU A 13 -16.30 -20.94 -12.14
C GLU A 13 -15.90 -21.30 -13.58
N THR A 14 -16.51 -22.36 -14.13
CA THR A 14 -16.39 -22.79 -15.53
C THR A 14 -17.23 -21.94 -16.48
N GLU A 15 -17.99 -20.97 -15.96
CA GLU A 15 -18.91 -20.11 -16.71
C GLU A 15 -18.56 -18.64 -16.46
N PHE A 16 -18.59 -17.82 -17.51
CA PHE A 16 -18.39 -16.37 -17.41
C PHE A 16 -19.66 -15.75 -16.82
N VAL A 17 -19.54 -15.06 -15.68
CA VAL A 17 -20.64 -14.30 -15.09
C VAL A 17 -20.49 -12.85 -15.53
N ARG A 18 -21.48 -12.34 -16.26
CA ARG A 18 -21.50 -10.91 -16.61
C ARG A 18 -21.74 -10.08 -15.33
N ALA A 19 -20.70 -9.47 -14.75
CA ALA A 19 -20.91 -8.58 -13.60
C ALA A 19 -21.66 -7.31 -13.98
N VAL A 20 -21.30 -6.65 -15.09
CA VAL A 20 -21.82 -5.32 -15.44
C VAL A 20 -22.01 -5.20 -16.95
N VAL A 21 -23.13 -4.67 -17.45
CA VAL A 21 -23.28 -4.43 -18.91
C VAL A 21 -22.43 -3.20 -19.33
N ALA A 22 -21.98 -3.11 -20.60
CA ALA A 22 -21.12 -2.00 -21.07
C ALA A 22 -21.64 -0.63 -20.59
N LYS A 23 -20.80 0.16 -19.92
CA LYS A 23 -21.11 1.51 -19.39
C LYS A 23 -22.22 1.58 -18.34
N GLU A 24 -22.84 0.48 -17.95
CA GLU A 24 -23.92 0.47 -16.96
C GLU A 24 -23.43 1.01 -15.60
N TRP A 25 -22.19 0.68 -15.23
CA TRP A 25 -21.50 1.21 -14.04
C TRP A 25 -21.44 2.74 -13.95
N GLU A 26 -21.55 3.46 -15.08
CA GLU A 26 -21.58 4.92 -15.12
C GLU A 26 -22.90 5.49 -14.56
N SER A 27 -23.96 4.68 -14.55
CA SER A 27 -25.33 5.14 -14.30
C SER A 27 -26.06 4.44 -13.15
N ILE A 28 -25.69 3.20 -12.81
CA ILE A 28 -26.26 2.48 -11.67
C ILE A 28 -25.81 3.08 -10.34
N THR A 29 -26.58 2.84 -9.29
CA THR A 29 -26.22 3.25 -7.93
C THR A 29 -24.96 2.54 -7.44
N GLU A 30 -24.31 3.10 -6.42
CA GLU A 30 -23.15 2.49 -5.77
C GLU A 30 -23.46 1.10 -5.22
N SER A 31 -24.66 0.91 -4.65
CA SER A 31 -25.13 -0.36 -4.11
C SER A 31 -25.34 -1.41 -5.21
N GLU A 32 -25.96 -1.02 -6.34
CA GLU A 32 -26.11 -1.90 -7.49
C GLU A 32 -24.74 -2.28 -8.08
N LEU A 33 -23.81 -1.33 -8.14
CA LEU A 33 -22.45 -1.62 -8.59
C LEU A 33 -21.72 -2.58 -7.63
N PHE A 34 -21.89 -2.42 -6.31
CA PHE A 34 -21.34 -3.35 -5.34
C PHE A 34 -21.85 -4.78 -5.55
N ASP A 35 -23.16 -4.94 -5.68
CA ASP A 35 -23.81 -6.24 -5.87
C ASP A 35 -23.39 -6.88 -7.21
N ALA A 36 -23.23 -6.06 -8.25
CA ALA A 36 -22.74 -6.47 -9.56
C ALA A 36 -21.29 -6.99 -9.51
N LEU A 37 -20.39 -6.31 -8.78
CA LEU A 37 -18.99 -6.72 -8.65
C LEU A 37 -18.79 -7.95 -7.75
N ASN A 38 -19.73 -8.19 -6.82
CA ASN A 38 -19.60 -9.20 -5.75
C ASN A 38 -20.62 -10.32 -5.88
N VAL A 39 -20.79 -10.84 -7.09
CA VAL A 39 -21.70 -11.97 -7.35
C VAL A 39 -21.29 -13.18 -6.49
N GLY A 40 -22.25 -13.75 -5.75
CA GLY A 40 -22.05 -14.93 -4.92
C GLY A 40 -21.50 -14.66 -3.52
N VAL A 41 -21.03 -13.45 -3.21
CA VAL A 41 -20.54 -13.08 -1.87
C VAL A 41 -21.64 -13.21 -0.80
N ASN A 42 -22.90 -12.99 -1.17
CA ASN A 42 -24.05 -13.17 -0.29
C ASN A 42 -24.26 -14.61 0.23
N THR A 43 -23.60 -15.61 -0.38
CA THR A 43 -23.63 -17.01 0.09
C THR A 43 -22.57 -17.30 1.15
N LEU A 44 -21.59 -16.40 1.31
CA LEU A 44 -20.39 -16.62 2.09
C LEU A 44 -20.33 -15.78 3.37
N ILE A 45 -21.04 -14.65 3.43
CA ILE A 45 -21.14 -13.79 4.63
C ILE A 45 -22.58 -13.58 5.07
N SER A 46 -22.76 -13.22 6.35
CA SER A 46 -24.06 -12.83 6.88
C SER A 46 -24.61 -11.61 6.14
N ALA A 47 -25.94 -11.51 6.04
CA ALA A 47 -26.61 -10.39 5.39
C ALA A 47 -26.29 -9.04 6.08
N GLU A 48 -26.09 -9.04 7.40
CA GLU A 48 -25.69 -7.86 8.16
C GLU A 48 -24.28 -7.39 7.79
N SER A 49 -23.32 -8.33 7.73
CA SER A 49 -21.96 -8.05 7.29
C SER A 49 -21.93 -7.53 5.86
N LEU A 50 -22.69 -8.15 4.95
CA LEU A 50 -22.80 -7.72 3.56
C LEU A 50 -23.32 -6.29 3.44
N ASP A 51 -24.32 -5.91 4.24
CA ASP A 51 -24.90 -4.57 4.21
C ASP A 51 -23.96 -3.49 4.74
N LYS A 52 -23.18 -3.82 5.78
CA LYS A 52 -22.08 -2.96 6.27
C LYS A 52 -21.03 -2.74 5.18
N ILE A 53 -20.56 -3.83 4.55
CA ILE A 53 -19.58 -3.73 3.44
C ILE A 53 -20.14 -2.88 2.29
N ARG A 54 -21.39 -3.10 1.89
CA ARG A 54 -22.06 -2.34 0.82
C ARG A 54 -22.11 -0.85 1.16
N THR A 55 -22.45 -0.51 2.41
CA THR A 55 -22.51 0.88 2.87
C THR A 55 -21.13 1.54 2.86
N GLU A 56 -20.09 0.83 3.30
CA GLU A 56 -18.71 1.30 3.26
C GLU A 56 -18.18 1.48 1.83
N PHE A 57 -18.49 0.53 0.94
CA PHE A 57 -18.21 0.64 -0.48
C PHE A 57 -18.89 1.89 -1.07
N ALA A 58 -20.19 2.05 -0.86
CA ALA A 58 -20.94 3.15 -1.43
C ALA A 58 -20.49 4.52 -0.93
N SER A 59 -20.12 4.61 0.34
CA SER A 59 -19.70 5.86 0.97
C SER A 59 -18.26 6.26 0.65
N SER A 60 -17.42 5.35 0.14
CA SER A 60 -16.05 5.62 -0.31
C SER A 60 -15.96 5.83 -1.82
N LEU A 61 -16.97 5.39 -2.59
CA LEU A 61 -16.92 5.44 -4.03
C LEU A 61 -17.10 6.86 -4.56
N SER A 62 -16.24 7.26 -5.49
CA SER A 62 -16.32 8.56 -6.14
C SER A 62 -15.94 8.46 -7.62
N PRO A 63 -16.51 9.30 -8.49
CA PRO A 63 -16.13 9.29 -9.89
C PRO A 63 -14.70 9.80 -10.08
N ILE A 64 -13.95 9.15 -10.96
CA ILE A 64 -12.66 9.62 -11.45
C ILE A 64 -12.78 10.04 -12.92
N TYR A 65 -12.20 11.19 -13.23
CA TYR A 65 -12.27 11.81 -14.55
C TYR A 65 -10.87 12.01 -15.13
N ASP A 66 -10.75 11.78 -16.43
CA ASP A 66 -9.55 12.14 -17.18
C ASP A 66 -9.44 13.67 -17.37
N LYS A 67 -8.34 14.11 -18.00
CA LYS A 67 -8.11 15.52 -18.36
C LYS A 67 -9.18 16.14 -19.27
N ASP A 68 -9.92 15.32 -20.02
CA ASP A 68 -10.96 15.73 -20.96
C ASP A 68 -12.36 15.67 -20.32
N ASN A 69 -12.41 15.44 -18.98
CA ASN A 69 -13.61 15.33 -18.17
C ASN A 69 -14.52 14.13 -18.53
N ASN A 70 -13.95 13.08 -19.12
CA ASN A 70 -14.66 11.81 -19.29
C ASN A 70 -14.54 10.98 -18.01
N MET A 71 -15.64 10.37 -17.59
CA MET A 71 -15.61 9.42 -16.47
C MET A 71 -14.95 8.12 -16.91
N ILE A 72 -13.82 7.80 -16.28
CA ILE A 72 -13.03 6.60 -16.58
C ILE A 72 -13.17 5.53 -15.49
N GLY A 73 -13.79 5.86 -14.35
CA GLY A 73 -14.10 4.90 -13.30
C GLY A 73 -14.92 5.50 -12.16
N ARG A 74 -15.33 4.63 -11.25
CA ARG A 74 -15.84 4.99 -9.92
C ARG A 74 -15.00 4.24 -8.92
N VAL A 75 -14.19 4.96 -8.16
CA VAL A 75 -13.14 4.40 -7.31
C VAL A 75 -13.22 5.02 -5.93
N GLY A 76 -13.01 4.18 -4.92
CA GLY A 76 -12.81 4.58 -3.53
C GLY A 76 -11.47 4.06 -3.03
N LEU A 77 -11.03 4.57 -1.88
CA LEU A 77 -9.95 3.94 -1.11
C LEU A 77 -10.53 2.74 -0.36
N HIS A 78 -9.78 1.65 -0.30
CA HIS A 78 -10.15 0.53 0.54
C HIS A 78 -9.90 0.89 2.01
N LEU A 79 -10.97 0.97 2.81
CA LEU A 79 -10.91 1.38 4.21
C LEU A 79 -10.88 0.21 5.19
N GLY A 80 -10.62 -1.01 4.70
CA GLY A 80 -10.62 -2.23 5.50
C GLY A 80 -12.02 -2.69 5.92
N TRP A 81 -12.13 -3.97 6.24
CA TRP A 81 -13.36 -4.55 6.80
C TRP A 81 -13.12 -5.26 8.13
N ASP A 82 -12.03 -4.89 8.79
CA ASP A 82 -11.54 -5.54 10.02
C ASP A 82 -12.46 -5.34 11.23
N HIS A 83 -13.60 -4.68 11.06
CA HIS A 83 -14.67 -4.54 12.05
C HIS A 83 -15.84 -5.51 11.79
N ILE A 84 -15.69 -6.40 10.81
CA ILE A 84 -16.72 -7.33 10.36
C ILE A 84 -16.27 -8.75 10.70
N ASP A 85 -16.84 -9.29 11.76
CA ASP A 85 -16.36 -10.49 12.48
C ASP A 85 -16.33 -11.80 11.65
N ASP A 86 -17.00 -11.85 10.50
CA ASP A 86 -17.23 -13.06 9.69
C ASP A 86 -16.51 -13.06 8.31
N ILE A 87 -15.61 -12.12 8.03
CA ILE A 87 -14.89 -12.09 6.74
C ILE A 87 -13.64 -12.97 6.81
N TRP A 88 -13.77 -14.22 6.37
CA TRP A 88 -12.65 -15.17 6.21
C TRP A 88 -12.13 -15.27 4.77
N PHE A 89 -12.66 -14.45 3.86
CA PHE A 89 -12.35 -14.48 2.42
C PHE A 89 -12.26 -13.06 1.85
N SER A 90 -11.45 -12.88 0.80
CA SER A 90 -11.36 -11.61 0.08
C SER A 90 -12.62 -11.39 -0.74
N VAL A 91 -13.55 -10.57 -0.25
CA VAL A 91 -14.52 -9.91 -1.11
C VAL A 91 -13.71 -9.05 -2.11
N ASP A 92 -14.00 -9.15 -3.40
CA ASP A 92 -13.27 -8.41 -4.44
C ASP A 92 -13.59 -6.92 -4.28
N THR A 93 -12.70 -6.17 -3.63
CA THR A 93 -12.93 -4.75 -3.32
C THR A 93 -12.89 -3.89 -4.57
N PHE A 94 -11.96 -4.20 -5.48
CA PHE A 94 -11.67 -3.42 -6.67
C PHE A 94 -11.24 -4.30 -7.82
N SER A 95 -11.81 -4.02 -8.98
CA SER A 95 -11.49 -4.70 -10.21
C SER A 95 -11.30 -3.69 -11.34
N MET A 96 -10.23 -3.89 -12.10
CA MET A 96 -9.96 -3.12 -13.32
C MET A 96 -10.34 -3.95 -14.53
N TYR A 97 -10.99 -3.29 -15.48
CA TYR A 97 -11.57 -3.94 -16.64
C TYR A 97 -11.01 -3.38 -17.94
N CYS A 98 -10.74 -4.27 -18.89
CA CYS A 98 -10.31 -3.91 -20.23
C CYS A 98 -11.16 -4.64 -21.27
N GLY A 99 -11.82 -3.85 -22.13
CA GLY A 99 -12.71 -4.36 -23.18
C GLY A 99 -13.71 -5.37 -22.64
N GLY A 100 -14.23 -5.07 -21.45
CA GLY A 100 -15.18 -5.89 -20.76
C GLY A 100 -14.64 -6.89 -19.74
N LEU A 101 -13.40 -7.33 -19.87
CA LEU A 101 -12.91 -8.45 -19.07
C LEU A 101 -12.22 -7.98 -17.80
N LYS A 102 -12.45 -8.68 -16.67
CA LYS A 102 -11.65 -8.48 -15.44
C LYS A 102 -10.19 -8.74 -15.80
N ALA A 103 -9.38 -7.71 -15.71
CA ALA A 103 -8.00 -7.77 -16.18
C ALA A 103 -7.00 -7.69 -15.04
N ASP A 104 -7.34 -7.00 -13.95
CA ASP A 104 -6.43 -6.75 -12.85
C ASP A 104 -7.19 -6.37 -11.56
N THR A 105 -6.52 -6.45 -10.41
CA THR A 105 -7.05 -6.02 -9.10
C THR A 105 -5.99 -5.28 -8.31
N ASP A 106 -6.44 -4.40 -7.41
CA ASP A 106 -5.55 -3.65 -6.51
C ASP A 106 -6.24 -3.51 -5.15
N SER A 107 -5.62 -4.05 -4.11
CA SER A 107 -6.20 -4.12 -2.76
C SER A 107 -6.28 -2.78 -2.05
N ARG A 108 -5.69 -1.70 -2.60
CA ARG A 108 -5.75 -0.35 -2.03
C ARG A 108 -7.01 0.40 -2.38
N TYR A 109 -7.72 -0.06 -3.40
CA TYR A 109 -8.89 0.61 -3.92
C TYR A 109 -10.15 -0.22 -3.73
N SER A 110 -11.28 0.45 -3.92
CA SER A 110 -12.59 -0.15 -4.11
C SER A 110 -13.22 0.34 -5.42
N GLY A 111 -14.05 -0.47 -6.09
CA GLY A 111 -14.83 -0.05 -7.25
C GLY A 111 -14.37 -0.57 -8.60
N ILE A 112 -14.56 0.25 -9.64
CA ILE A 112 -14.39 -0.11 -11.05
C ILE A 112 -13.65 0.97 -11.83
N MET A 113 -12.76 0.56 -12.72
CA MET A 113 -12.07 1.48 -13.63
C MET A 113 -11.89 0.86 -15.02
N LYS A 114 -11.99 1.71 -16.06
CA LYS A 114 -11.56 1.41 -17.43
C LYS A 114 -10.04 1.43 -17.51
N GLY A 115 -9.45 0.36 -18.04
CA GLY A 115 -8.03 0.26 -18.37
C GLY A 115 -7.81 -0.10 -19.83
N SER A 116 -6.61 0.20 -20.32
CA SER A 116 -6.09 -0.25 -21.60
C SER A 116 -5.23 -1.51 -21.40
N PRO A 117 -5.33 -2.54 -22.27
CA PRO A 117 -4.55 -3.76 -22.10
C PRO A 117 -3.07 -3.49 -22.39
N THR A 118 -2.18 -3.97 -21.52
CA THR A 118 -0.73 -3.87 -21.76
C THR A 118 -0.21 -5.00 -22.67
N ARG A 119 -0.98 -6.08 -22.81
CA ARG A 119 -0.63 -7.26 -23.63
C ARG A 119 -1.86 -7.93 -24.21
N ALA A 120 -1.65 -8.71 -25.27
CA ALA A 120 -2.72 -9.37 -26.03
C ALA A 120 -3.63 -10.30 -25.20
N ARG A 121 -3.12 -10.86 -24.10
CA ARG A 121 -3.88 -11.73 -23.18
C ARG A 121 -4.92 -10.99 -22.34
N ARG A 122 -4.87 -9.66 -22.26
CA ARG A 122 -5.82 -8.79 -21.51
C ARG A 122 -5.95 -9.13 -20.01
N ASP A 123 -4.97 -9.82 -19.45
CA ASP A 123 -4.83 -10.20 -18.04
C ASP A 123 -3.88 -9.25 -17.28
N GLN A 124 -3.58 -8.09 -17.89
CA GLN A 124 -2.88 -6.95 -17.32
C GLN A 124 -3.40 -5.68 -18.00
N THR A 125 -3.56 -4.62 -17.21
CA THR A 125 -4.01 -3.32 -17.71
C THR A 125 -3.11 -2.20 -17.26
N LYS A 126 -3.28 -1.05 -17.90
CA LYS A 126 -2.78 0.24 -17.44
C LYS A 126 -3.94 1.21 -17.49
N VAL A 127 -4.10 2.02 -16.45
CA VAL A 127 -5.12 3.07 -16.45
C VAL A 127 -4.65 4.21 -17.37
N ASP A 128 -5.56 4.73 -18.18
CA ASP A 128 -5.30 5.90 -19.03
C ASP A 128 -5.50 7.21 -18.22
N LEU A 129 -4.83 7.29 -17.08
CA LEU A 129 -4.80 8.48 -16.21
C LEU A 129 -3.40 9.04 -16.12
N SER A 130 -3.31 10.37 -16.08
CA SER A 130 -2.10 11.03 -15.62
C SER A 130 -1.98 10.98 -14.10
N LEU A 131 -0.77 11.18 -13.60
CA LEU A 131 -0.53 11.35 -12.16
C LEU A 131 -1.40 12.48 -11.59
N ASP A 132 -1.50 13.60 -12.30
CA ASP A 132 -2.31 14.74 -11.88
C ASP A 132 -3.80 14.40 -11.75
N ASP A 133 -4.33 13.53 -12.61
CA ASP A 133 -5.73 13.09 -12.52
C ASP A 133 -5.96 12.27 -11.24
N MET A 134 -5.04 11.35 -10.92
CA MET A 134 -5.08 10.58 -9.68
C MET A 134 -4.88 11.44 -8.43
N VAL A 135 -3.98 12.43 -8.48
CA VAL A 135 -3.76 13.39 -7.39
C VAL A 135 -5.05 14.19 -7.13
N ARG A 136 -5.67 14.74 -8.18
CA ARG A 136 -6.94 15.47 -8.04
C ARG A 136 -8.02 14.57 -7.43
N TRP A 137 -8.14 13.33 -7.89
CA TRP A 137 -9.10 12.38 -7.33
C TRP A 137 -8.80 12.08 -5.85
N PHE A 138 -7.54 11.80 -5.50
CA PHE A 138 -7.16 11.49 -4.12
C PHE A 138 -7.48 12.65 -3.16
N GLU A 139 -7.26 13.90 -3.59
CA GLU A 139 -7.62 15.09 -2.82
C GLU A 139 -9.14 15.23 -2.60
N THR A 140 -9.99 14.72 -3.50
CA THR A 140 -11.45 14.68 -3.26
C THR A 140 -11.84 13.71 -2.15
N GLN A 141 -10.99 12.71 -1.85
CA GLN A 141 -11.23 11.75 -0.78
C GLN A 141 -10.86 12.33 0.59
N ARG A 142 -9.98 13.33 0.63
CA ARG A 142 -9.40 13.84 1.88
C ARG A 142 -10.44 14.24 2.95
N PRO A 143 -11.52 14.97 2.64
CA PRO A 143 -12.54 15.31 3.65
C PRO A 143 -13.23 14.08 4.24
N LEU A 144 -13.46 13.04 3.43
CA LEU A 144 -14.04 11.79 3.90
C LEU A 144 -13.08 11.11 4.88
N LEU A 145 -11.80 11.04 4.52
CA LEU A 145 -10.75 10.42 5.32
C LEU A 145 -10.54 11.13 6.67
N GLU A 146 -10.58 12.46 6.68
CA GLU A 146 -10.45 13.28 7.90
C GLU A 146 -11.65 13.15 8.83
N SER A 147 -12.84 12.87 8.29
CA SER A 147 -14.09 12.76 9.08
C SER A 147 -14.31 11.42 9.76
N ARG A 148 -13.54 10.39 9.40
CA ARG A 148 -13.73 9.01 9.85
C ARG A 148 -12.76 8.63 10.96
N ASP A 149 -13.28 7.90 11.94
CA ASP A 149 -12.45 7.22 12.94
C ASP A 149 -11.90 5.93 12.32
N LEU A 150 -10.80 6.08 11.58
CA LEU A 150 -10.17 4.98 10.86
C LEU A 150 -9.19 4.24 11.75
N LYS A 151 -9.17 2.91 11.62
CA LYS A 151 -8.08 2.12 12.16
C LYS A 151 -6.76 2.64 11.64
N ASP A 152 -5.81 2.52 12.52
CA ASP A 152 -4.49 3.09 12.46
C ASP A 152 -3.72 2.50 11.25
N GLU A 153 -3.95 1.21 10.94
CA GLU A 153 -3.36 0.48 9.81
C GLU A 153 -3.91 0.98 8.47
N ILE A 154 -5.20 1.32 8.44
CA ILE A 154 -5.89 1.88 7.27
C ILE A 154 -5.37 3.29 6.98
N ARG A 155 -5.14 4.10 8.02
CA ARG A 155 -4.53 5.42 7.87
C ARG A 155 -3.14 5.34 7.25
N LEU A 156 -2.35 4.32 7.60
CA LEU A 156 -1.04 4.05 7.01
C LEU A 156 -1.15 3.65 5.53
N GLN A 157 -2.10 2.77 5.17
CA GLN A 157 -2.35 2.36 3.77
C GLN A 157 -2.80 3.54 2.89
N ILE A 158 -3.64 4.42 3.43
CA ILE A 158 -4.05 5.65 2.76
C ILE A 158 -2.83 6.55 2.52
N GLN A 159 -1.97 6.72 3.54
CA GLN A 159 -0.77 7.52 3.40
C GLN A 159 0.20 6.93 2.37
N ASP A 160 0.36 5.61 2.33
CA ASP A 160 1.16 4.94 1.30
C ASP A 160 0.65 5.24 -0.11
N THR A 161 -0.68 5.25 -0.29
CA THR A 161 -1.32 5.64 -1.56
C THR A 161 -1.04 7.11 -1.89
N GLY A 162 -1.16 8.01 -0.90
CA GLY A 162 -0.82 9.43 -1.07
C GLY A 162 0.64 9.62 -1.49
N VAL A 163 1.58 8.98 -0.78
CA VAL A 163 3.01 9.02 -1.08
C VAL A 163 3.33 8.50 -2.48
N MET A 164 2.67 7.41 -2.91
CA MET A 164 2.79 6.90 -4.28
C MET A 164 2.39 7.93 -5.33
N LEU A 165 1.36 8.72 -5.04
CA LEU A 165 0.89 9.80 -5.91
C LEU A 165 1.69 11.10 -5.74
N GLY A 166 2.63 11.16 -4.80
CA GLY A 166 3.37 12.38 -4.46
C GLY A 166 2.57 13.38 -3.60
N VAL A 167 1.45 12.96 -3.01
CA VAL A 167 0.65 13.74 -2.06
C VAL A 167 1.13 13.47 -0.64
N ARG A 168 1.55 14.52 0.07
CA ARG A 168 1.96 14.45 1.48
C ARG A 168 0.80 14.86 2.37
N SER A 169 0.29 13.95 3.19
CA SER A 169 -0.59 14.31 4.30
C SER A 169 0.20 14.36 5.60
N GLU A 170 0.39 15.55 6.16
CA GLU A 170 1.11 15.74 7.44
C GLU A 170 0.33 15.15 8.64
N GLY A 171 -0.99 14.95 8.51
CA GLY A 171 -1.85 14.42 9.57
C GLY A 171 -1.99 12.89 9.58
N LEU A 172 -1.48 12.20 8.56
CA LEU A 172 -1.53 10.74 8.46
C LEU A 172 -0.21 10.10 8.90
N PRO A 173 -0.24 8.88 9.44
CA PRO A 173 0.97 8.21 9.87
C PRO A 173 1.80 7.73 8.68
N ILE A 174 3.12 7.73 8.83
CA ILE A 174 4.08 7.23 7.83
C ILE A 174 4.91 6.05 8.33
N ALA A 175 4.90 5.78 9.63
CA ALA A 175 5.62 4.70 10.27
C ALA A 175 5.03 4.39 11.65
N TRP A 176 5.45 3.28 12.23
CA TRP A 176 5.32 2.94 13.64
C TRP A 176 6.68 3.04 14.31
N GLY A 177 6.74 3.69 15.47
CA GLY A 177 7.89 3.59 16.36
C GLY A 177 7.53 2.92 17.68
N PRO A 178 8.36 3.07 18.72
CA PRO A 178 8.18 2.39 19.99
C PRO A 178 6.86 2.70 20.71
N ASN A 179 6.33 3.90 20.48
CA ASN A 179 5.13 4.42 21.15
C ASN A 179 3.90 4.40 20.23
N GLY A 180 3.93 3.62 19.15
CA GLY A 180 2.86 3.57 18.14
C GLY A 180 3.16 4.41 16.92
N TYR A 181 2.12 4.92 16.28
CA TYR A 181 2.21 5.59 14.99
C TYR A 181 2.92 6.93 15.05
N MET A 182 3.63 7.25 13.97
CA MET A 182 4.34 8.51 13.76
C MET A 182 3.82 9.19 12.51
N THR A 183 3.40 10.44 12.64
CA THR A 183 3.22 11.36 11.52
C THR A 183 4.58 11.82 10.99
N PRO A 184 4.66 12.52 9.84
CA PRO A 184 5.89 13.15 9.39
C PRO A 184 6.58 14.01 10.46
N ASP A 185 5.85 14.86 11.16
CA ASP A 185 6.40 15.68 12.25
C ASP A 185 6.87 14.85 13.43
N GLY A 186 6.09 13.84 13.83
CA GLY A 186 6.51 12.89 14.88
C GLY A 186 7.79 12.15 14.52
N LEU A 187 7.96 11.78 13.24
CA LEU A 187 9.21 11.17 12.76
C LEU A 187 10.37 12.18 12.81
N ARG A 188 10.16 13.43 12.40
CA ARG A 188 11.20 14.48 12.44
C ARG A 188 11.72 14.68 13.86
N GLU A 189 10.80 14.82 14.82
CA GLU A 189 11.14 14.91 16.24
C GLU A 189 11.86 13.65 16.72
N TYR A 190 11.37 12.47 16.33
CA TYR A 190 11.95 11.19 16.72
C TYR A 190 13.37 10.99 16.20
N ILE A 191 13.75 11.49 15.02
CA ILE A 191 15.09 11.23 14.46
C ILE A 191 16.10 12.37 14.70
N ALA A 192 15.68 13.48 15.28
CA ALA A 192 16.47 14.71 15.42
C ALA A 192 17.79 14.51 16.18
N ASP A 193 17.77 13.70 17.24
CA ASP A 193 18.93 13.41 18.11
C ASP A 193 19.57 12.04 17.84
N ARG A 194 19.11 11.35 16.80
CA ARG A 194 19.59 10.00 16.43
C ARG A 194 20.59 10.05 15.28
N SER A 195 21.60 9.20 15.35
CA SER A 195 22.60 9.02 14.29
C SER A 195 22.44 7.70 13.54
N THR A 196 21.51 6.85 13.99
CA THR A 196 21.26 5.52 13.45
C THR A 196 19.77 5.24 13.53
N LEU A 197 19.23 4.63 12.49
CA LEU A 197 17.85 4.19 12.43
C LEU A 197 17.77 2.84 11.71
N TYR A 198 16.98 1.93 12.26
CA TYR A 198 16.59 0.68 11.60
C TYR A 198 15.18 0.83 11.06
N ILE A 199 15.02 0.61 9.76
CA ILE A 199 13.72 0.56 9.09
C ILE A 199 13.34 -0.92 8.94
N LEU A 200 12.23 -1.29 9.55
CA LEU A 200 11.58 -2.59 9.45
C LEU A 200 10.46 -2.52 8.42
N GLU A 201 10.27 -3.60 7.65
CA GLU A 201 9.17 -3.76 6.70
C GLU A 201 8.38 -5.01 7.08
N GLU A 202 7.87 -5.07 8.31
CA GLU A 202 7.08 -6.19 8.84
C GLU A 202 5.61 -5.78 8.99
N PHE A 203 4.68 -6.72 9.11
CA PHE A 203 3.29 -6.38 9.44
C PHE A 203 3.21 -5.86 10.88
N PRO A 204 2.97 -4.56 11.08
CA PRO A 204 2.96 -4.01 12.42
C PRO A 204 1.69 -4.45 13.14
N SER A 205 1.77 -4.55 14.46
CA SER A 205 0.67 -5.03 15.30
C SER A 205 0.76 -4.43 16.70
N LYS A 206 -0.38 -4.39 17.39
CA LYS A 206 -0.46 -4.10 18.82
C LYS A 206 -0.75 -5.39 19.58
N LEU A 207 -0.13 -5.55 20.75
CA LEU A 207 -0.42 -6.63 21.67
C LEU A 207 -0.75 -6.05 23.04
N GLU A 208 -1.94 -6.36 23.53
CA GLU A 208 -2.41 -5.94 24.85
C GLU A 208 -2.16 -7.04 25.88
N ILE A 209 -1.45 -6.72 26.97
CA ILE A 209 -1.20 -7.62 28.08
C ILE A 209 -1.53 -6.90 29.38
N GLY A 210 -2.65 -7.28 30.00
CA GLY A 210 -3.18 -6.52 31.14
C GLY A 210 -3.56 -5.11 30.69
N ASP A 211 -2.97 -4.10 31.34
CA ASP A 211 -3.21 -2.68 31.03
C ASP A 211 -2.12 -2.08 30.12
N GLU A 212 -1.14 -2.88 29.68
CA GLU A 212 -0.05 -2.42 28.81
C GLU A 212 -0.35 -2.74 27.34
N VAL A 213 -0.14 -1.74 26.47
CA VAL A 213 -0.21 -1.89 25.01
C VAL A 213 1.21 -1.88 24.45
N HIS A 214 1.61 -2.98 23.84
CA HIS A 214 2.91 -3.12 23.20
C HIS A 214 2.79 -2.91 21.69
N THR A 215 3.72 -2.13 21.14
CA THR A 215 3.86 -1.92 19.69
C THR A 215 4.95 -2.83 19.14
N GLY A 216 4.62 -3.59 18.10
CA GLY A 216 5.49 -4.65 17.62
C GLY A 216 5.07 -5.27 16.29
N PHE A 217 5.53 -6.49 16.07
CA PHE A 217 5.17 -7.32 14.93
C PHE A 217 5.34 -8.80 15.30
N GLN A 218 4.64 -9.66 14.57
CA GLN A 218 4.73 -11.11 14.74
C GLN A 218 5.94 -11.64 13.95
N SER A 219 6.97 -12.13 14.64
CA SER A 219 8.12 -12.76 13.98
C SER A 219 7.77 -14.15 13.43
N ARG A 220 8.60 -14.66 12.52
CA ARG A 220 8.46 -16.00 11.91
C ARG A 220 8.48 -17.17 12.89
N ASN A 221 8.97 -16.97 14.11
CA ASN A 221 9.03 -18.00 15.17
C ASN A 221 7.85 -17.88 16.15
N ASP A 222 6.76 -17.25 15.73
CA ASP A 222 5.56 -17.01 16.53
C ASP A 222 5.80 -16.21 17.83
N LYS A 223 6.90 -15.44 17.90
CA LYS A 223 7.11 -14.44 18.97
C LYS A 223 6.71 -13.05 18.55
N PHE A 224 6.05 -12.32 19.45
CA PHE A 224 5.79 -10.89 19.29
C PHE A 224 7.05 -10.08 19.63
N CYS A 225 7.63 -9.45 18.61
CA CYS A 225 8.83 -8.60 18.70
C CYS A 225 8.42 -7.14 18.84
N LEU A 226 9.07 -6.41 19.74
CA LEU A 226 8.79 -5.01 20.04
C LEU A 226 9.54 -4.08 19.09
N ILE A 227 8.91 -2.99 18.65
CA ILE A 227 9.63 -1.91 17.97
C ILE A 227 10.42 -1.14 19.05
N ALA A 228 11.72 -1.38 19.13
CA ALA A 228 12.59 -0.78 20.14
C ALA A 228 13.09 0.62 19.74
N ASP A 229 13.73 1.33 20.67
CA ASP A 229 14.33 2.63 20.35
C ASP A 229 15.40 2.51 19.26
N GLY A 230 15.41 3.48 18.33
CA GLY A 230 16.22 3.45 17.11
C GLY A 230 15.63 2.60 16.00
N MET A 231 14.41 2.08 16.16
CA MET A 231 13.69 1.30 15.14
C MET A 231 12.38 1.99 14.76
N ILE A 232 12.03 1.90 13.49
CA ILE A 232 10.70 2.20 12.97
C ILE A 232 10.24 1.09 12.05
N ASN A 233 8.94 0.83 11.98
CA ASN A 233 8.33 -0.08 11.03
C ASN A 233 7.43 0.72 10.07
N VAL A 234 7.69 0.64 8.77
CA VAL A 234 6.91 1.35 7.74
C VAL A 234 5.77 0.51 7.16
N GLY A 235 5.60 -0.72 7.66
CA GLY A 235 4.65 -1.69 7.15
C GLY A 235 5.14 -2.36 5.87
N TYR A 236 4.68 -3.60 5.67
CA TYR A 236 4.98 -4.32 4.45
C TYR A 236 3.98 -3.94 3.35
N THR A 237 4.38 -3.06 2.42
CA THR A 237 3.59 -2.75 1.23
C THR A 237 3.90 -3.73 0.09
N TYR A 238 2.92 -4.54 -0.28
CA TYR A 238 2.99 -5.37 -1.48
C TYR A 238 2.84 -4.49 -2.74
N PHE A 239 3.78 -4.64 -3.69
CA PHE A 239 3.65 -4.27 -5.12
C PHE A 239 3.55 -2.80 -5.57
N ALA A 240 3.74 -1.80 -4.72
CA ALA A 240 3.85 -0.42 -5.21
C ALA A 240 5.20 -0.19 -5.92
N GLY A 241 5.16 0.39 -7.13
CA GLY A 241 6.35 0.83 -7.88
C GLY A 241 6.98 -0.17 -8.85
N SER A 242 6.31 -1.27 -9.20
CA SER A 242 6.79 -2.08 -10.34
C SER A 242 6.51 -1.37 -11.68
N GLU A 243 7.29 -1.67 -12.72
CA GLU A 243 6.97 -1.26 -14.10
C GLU A 243 5.59 -1.75 -14.58
N PHE A 244 5.01 -2.71 -13.85
CA PHE A 244 3.68 -3.26 -14.04
C PHE A 244 2.62 -2.60 -13.15
N SER A 245 2.93 -1.49 -12.47
CA SER A 245 1.93 -0.79 -11.68
C SER A 245 0.82 -0.29 -12.59
N THR A 246 -0.40 -0.67 -12.26
CA THR A 246 -1.57 -0.35 -13.07
C THR A 246 -1.92 1.13 -13.01
N PHE A 247 -1.59 1.78 -11.89
CA PHE A 247 -1.80 3.21 -11.64
C PHE A 247 -0.53 4.03 -11.89
N PRO A 248 -0.66 5.32 -12.23
CA PRO A 248 0.48 6.21 -12.28
C PRO A 248 1.10 6.34 -10.88
N VAL A 249 2.42 6.28 -10.85
CA VAL A 249 3.24 6.53 -9.66
C VAL A 249 4.02 7.81 -9.88
N ARG A 250 4.37 8.53 -8.81
CA ARG A 250 5.31 9.64 -8.91
C ARG A 250 6.62 9.16 -9.57
N PRO A 251 7.34 10.00 -10.33
CA PRO A 251 8.61 9.61 -10.92
C PRO A 251 9.71 9.46 -9.86
N ASP A 252 10.71 8.61 -10.14
CA ASP A 252 11.93 8.48 -9.32
C ASP A 252 12.84 9.70 -9.58
N GLU A 253 13.18 10.44 -8.53
CA GLU A 253 14.00 11.64 -8.62
C GLU A 253 15.44 11.36 -9.11
N PHE A 254 15.85 10.08 -9.10
CA PHE A 254 17.19 9.65 -9.50
C PHE A 254 17.21 8.74 -10.74
N GLU A 255 16.09 8.60 -11.47
CA GLU A 255 16.01 7.69 -12.63
C GLU A 255 17.15 7.94 -13.62
N ASP A 256 17.40 9.21 -13.98
CA ASP A 256 18.47 9.60 -14.89
C ASP A 256 19.88 9.40 -14.28
N LYS A 257 20.05 9.68 -12.99
CA LYS A 257 21.34 9.61 -12.29
C LYS A 257 21.85 8.17 -12.19
N TRP A 258 20.93 7.21 -12.02
CA TRP A 258 21.27 5.81 -11.78
C TRP A 258 20.98 4.88 -12.95
N ARG A 259 20.64 5.43 -14.12
CA ARG A 259 20.26 4.66 -15.32
C ARG A 259 21.28 3.59 -15.72
N SER A 260 22.56 3.82 -15.46
CA SER A 260 23.67 2.92 -15.83
C SER A 260 24.02 1.86 -14.79
N TYR A 261 23.39 1.83 -13.62
CA TYR A 261 23.67 0.81 -12.60
C TYR A 261 23.08 -0.54 -13.02
N SER A 262 23.94 -1.55 -13.17
CA SER A 262 23.56 -2.94 -13.46
C SER A 262 23.62 -3.80 -12.19
N LYS A 263 22.72 -4.79 -12.12
CA LYS A 263 22.49 -5.72 -11.01
C LYS A 263 23.59 -6.78 -10.84
N ASP A 264 24.81 -6.50 -11.32
CA ASP A 264 25.82 -7.55 -11.55
C ASP A 264 26.60 -7.97 -10.29
N GLU A 265 26.30 -7.38 -9.13
CA GLU A 265 26.88 -7.80 -7.85
C GLU A 265 25.94 -8.74 -7.08
N VAL A 266 26.49 -9.87 -6.60
CA VAL A 266 25.77 -10.74 -5.66
C VAL A 266 25.73 -10.05 -4.29
N GLY A 267 24.56 -9.56 -3.89
CA GLY A 267 24.35 -8.89 -2.59
C GLY A 267 23.15 -7.94 -2.60
N PHE A 268 23.01 -7.18 -1.51
CA PHE A 268 22.08 -6.07 -1.43
C PHE A 268 22.57 -4.90 -2.29
N ASP A 269 21.71 -4.43 -3.19
CA ASP A 269 21.93 -3.24 -4.01
C ASP A 269 20.99 -2.12 -3.52
N PRO A 270 21.51 -1.05 -2.88
CA PRO A 270 20.71 0.04 -2.36
C PRO A 270 19.96 0.83 -3.45
N ILE A 271 20.49 0.90 -4.67
CA ILE A 271 19.86 1.62 -5.78
C ILE A 271 18.69 0.80 -6.32
N TYR A 272 18.88 -0.50 -6.51
CA TYR A 272 17.79 -1.40 -6.88
C TYR A 272 16.71 -1.45 -5.79
N TRP A 273 17.10 -1.46 -4.52
CA TRP A 273 16.18 -1.32 -3.40
C TRP A 273 15.38 -0.01 -3.47
N TRP A 274 16.05 1.13 -3.66
CA TRP A 274 15.39 2.43 -3.78
C TRP A 274 14.35 2.46 -4.90
N ARG A 275 14.68 1.94 -6.09
CA ARG A 275 13.74 1.89 -7.23
C ARG A 275 12.42 1.17 -6.90
N ARG A 276 12.42 0.28 -5.91
CA ARG A 276 11.22 -0.43 -5.43
C ARG A 276 10.55 0.25 -4.23
N ARG A 277 11.22 1.22 -3.60
CA ARG A 277 10.84 1.82 -2.32
C ARG A 277 10.55 3.31 -2.39
N TYR A 278 11.05 4.01 -3.40
CA TYR A 278 10.83 5.44 -3.60
C TYR A 278 9.35 5.86 -3.69
N PRO A 279 8.40 5.05 -4.22
CA PRO A 279 7.01 5.46 -4.34
C PRO A 279 6.17 5.00 -3.15
N ILE A 280 6.76 4.47 -2.08
CA ILE A 280 6.04 4.03 -0.87
C ILE A 280 6.54 4.75 0.37
N LEU A 281 5.93 4.45 1.52
CA LEU A 281 6.29 5.01 2.83
C LEU A 281 7.78 4.95 3.14
N THR A 282 8.47 3.84 2.84
CA THR A 282 9.93 3.73 3.00
C THR A 282 10.66 4.88 2.31
N GLY A 283 10.27 5.22 1.08
CA GLY A 283 10.86 6.34 0.35
C GLY A 283 10.60 7.68 1.03
N GLU A 284 9.40 7.90 1.55
CA GLU A 284 9.05 9.14 2.24
C GLU A 284 9.81 9.30 3.56
N VAL A 285 9.95 8.21 4.33
CA VAL A 285 10.81 8.15 5.51
C VAL A 285 12.24 8.57 5.17
N MET A 286 12.81 8.03 4.08
CA MET A 286 14.17 8.39 3.66
C MET A 286 14.31 9.86 3.28
N ARG A 287 13.28 10.47 2.66
CA ARG A 287 13.26 11.92 2.38
C ARG A 287 13.27 12.73 3.68
N ILE A 288 12.43 12.38 4.65
CA ILE A 288 12.39 13.04 5.95
C ILE A 288 13.71 12.88 6.69
N VAL A 289 14.31 11.69 6.67
CA VAL A 289 15.63 11.46 7.29
C VAL A 289 16.71 12.29 6.63
N SER A 290 16.72 12.34 5.29
CA SER A 290 17.64 13.19 4.53
C SER A 290 17.50 14.67 4.89
N GLU A 291 16.26 15.16 5.02
CA GLU A 291 15.95 16.54 5.44
C GLU A 291 16.46 16.83 6.87
N VAL A 292 16.14 15.96 7.85
CA VAL A 292 16.49 16.19 9.26
C VAL A 292 17.98 16.02 9.55
N TRP A 293 18.64 15.06 8.90
CA TRP A 293 20.07 14.82 9.10
C TRP A 293 20.96 15.73 8.26
N GLU A 294 20.37 16.51 7.34
CA GLU A 294 21.05 17.40 6.38
C GLU A 294 22.03 16.63 5.48
N ILE A 295 21.64 15.43 5.05
CA ILE A 295 22.43 14.56 4.15
C ILE A 295 21.73 14.50 2.80
N GLU A 296 22.47 14.62 1.69
CA GLU A 296 21.91 14.41 0.35
C GLU A 296 21.23 13.03 0.27
N LEU A 297 19.95 12.99 -0.12
CA LEU A 297 19.17 11.75 -0.18
C LEU A 297 19.86 10.64 -0.99
N SER A 298 20.52 10.98 -2.10
CA SER A 298 21.24 10.00 -2.91
C SER A 298 22.44 9.37 -2.19
N ASN A 299 23.12 10.13 -1.33
CA ASN A 299 24.19 9.63 -0.46
C ASN A 299 23.62 8.79 0.68
N LEU A 300 22.49 9.20 1.28
CA LEU A 300 21.82 8.41 2.30
C LEU A 300 21.42 7.03 1.76
N ILE A 301 20.79 6.99 0.58
CA ILE A 301 20.39 5.75 -0.11
C ILE A 301 21.60 4.87 -0.40
N SER A 302 22.67 5.43 -0.98
CA SER A 302 23.87 4.67 -1.36
C SER A 302 24.58 4.02 -0.17
N ASN A 303 24.31 4.48 1.06
CA ASN A 303 24.91 3.97 2.30
C ASN A 303 23.95 3.11 3.14
N VAL A 304 22.74 2.81 2.65
CA VAL A 304 21.82 1.87 3.29
C VAL A 304 22.49 0.49 3.37
N LYS A 305 22.37 -0.16 4.52
CA LYS A 305 22.78 -1.56 4.70
C LYS A 305 21.57 -2.43 4.94
N HIS A 306 21.51 -3.58 4.28
CA HIS A 306 20.50 -4.60 4.56
C HIS A 306 21.05 -5.59 5.58
N CYS A 307 20.35 -5.73 6.70
CA CYS A 307 20.61 -6.68 7.76
C CYS A 307 19.67 -7.87 7.54
N ASP A 308 20.10 -8.88 6.79
CA ASP A 308 19.26 -10.02 6.39
C ASP A 308 19.90 -11.40 6.65
N TYR A 309 19.15 -12.44 6.27
CA TYR A 309 19.51 -13.84 6.42
C TYR A 309 20.43 -14.40 5.30
N VAL A 310 20.73 -13.69 4.20
CA VAL A 310 21.18 -14.30 2.93
C VAL A 310 22.45 -13.62 2.36
N ALA A 311 23.49 -14.29 1.85
CA ALA A 311 23.88 -15.71 1.82
C ALA A 311 25.34 -15.90 1.30
N ARG A 312 26.22 -14.90 1.34
CA ARG A 312 27.59 -15.08 0.80
C ARG A 312 28.52 -15.87 1.74
N ASP A 313 28.37 -15.70 3.06
CA ASP A 313 29.28 -16.29 4.06
C ASP A 313 28.56 -17.12 5.15
N GLY A 314 27.25 -17.31 5.06
CA GLY A 314 26.44 -18.03 6.06
C GLY A 314 26.29 -17.32 7.41
N ILE A 315 26.66 -16.03 7.48
CA ILE A 315 26.51 -15.20 8.68
C ILE A 315 25.13 -14.55 8.67
N ASP A 316 24.33 -14.86 9.68
CA ASP A 316 23.03 -14.25 9.92
C ASP A 316 23.21 -12.82 10.46
N SER A 317 23.00 -11.81 9.61
CA SER A 317 23.21 -10.39 9.90
C SER A 317 21.94 -9.66 10.35
N ARG A 318 20.82 -10.39 10.47
CA ARG A 318 19.56 -9.87 11.00
C ARG A 318 19.76 -9.29 12.39
N ILE A 319 18.98 -8.26 12.69
CA ILE A 319 19.04 -7.60 14.00
C ILE A 319 18.29 -8.42 15.05
N ASP A 320 18.80 -8.39 16.28
CA ASP A 320 18.08 -8.89 17.45
C ASP A 320 17.09 -7.84 17.94
N VAL A 321 15.82 -8.24 18.05
CA VAL A 321 14.72 -7.38 18.49
C VAL A 321 14.12 -7.96 19.77
N PRO A 322 13.92 -7.16 20.83
CA PRO A 322 13.36 -7.65 22.08
C PRO A 322 11.95 -8.23 21.88
N CYS A 323 11.65 -9.32 22.58
CA CYS A 323 10.33 -9.95 22.55
C CYS A 323 9.56 -9.73 23.85
N VAL A 324 8.23 -9.70 23.74
CA VAL A 324 7.34 -9.81 24.89
C VAL A 324 7.56 -11.14 25.60
N GLY A 325 7.59 -11.11 26.94
CA GLY A 325 7.92 -12.29 27.76
C GLY A 325 9.43 -12.59 27.85
N GLY A 326 10.29 -11.76 27.25
CA GLY A 326 11.74 -11.85 27.32
C GLY A 326 12.43 -12.53 26.13
N GLY A 327 13.75 -12.35 26.06
CA GLY A 327 14.59 -12.82 24.95
C GLY A 327 14.54 -11.91 23.72
N SER A 328 15.12 -12.39 22.62
CA SER A 328 15.10 -11.71 21.31
C SER A 328 14.51 -12.60 20.20
N GLY A 329 13.98 -11.94 19.18
CA GLY A 329 13.69 -12.46 17.86
C GLY A 329 14.62 -11.83 16.84
N LYS A 330 14.75 -12.44 15.66
CA LYS A 330 15.54 -11.89 14.55
C LYS A 330 14.64 -11.45 13.40
N THR A 331 14.88 -10.27 12.86
CA THR A 331 14.16 -9.72 11.71
C THR A 331 15.11 -9.08 10.72
N ASP A 332 14.67 -9.02 9.46
CA ASP A 332 15.37 -8.29 8.42
C ASP A 332 15.15 -6.78 8.64
N ALA A 333 16.18 -5.96 8.41
CA ALA A 333 16.08 -4.52 8.58
C ALA A 333 16.97 -3.75 7.61
N TYR A 334 16.63 -2.49 7.35
CA TYR A 334 17.50 -1.55 6.64
C TYR A 334 18.12 -0.59 7.64
N LEU A 335 19.43 -0.69 7.81
CA LEU A 335 20.20 0.19 8.65
C LEU A 335 20.62 1.44 7.86
N ILE A 336 20.22 2.60 8.36
CA ILE A 336 20.70 3.89 7.90
C ILE A 336 21.46 4.61 9.01
N THR A 337 22.53 5.29 8.63
CA THR A 337 23.41 5.99 9.57
C THR A 337 23.67 7.40 9.08
N ARG A 338 23.70 8.35 10.01
CA ARG A 338 24.15 9.72 9.79
C ARG A 338 25.66 9.67 9.57
N SER A 339 26.07 9.38 8.34
CA SER A 339 27.47 9.38 7.94
C SER A 339 27.97 10.83 7.94
N SER A 340 29.02 11.10 8.71
CA SER A 340 29.68 12.40 8.83
C SER A 340 30.59 12.74 7.66
#